data_AF-A0A933F5D1-F1
#
_entry.id   AF-A0A933F5D1-F1
#
_cell.length_a   1.000
_cell.length_b   1.000
_cell.length_c   1.000
_cell.angle_alpha   90.00
_cell.angle_beta   90.00
_cell.angle_gamma   90.00
#
_symmetry.space_group_name_H-M   'P 1'
#
loop_
_entity.id
_entity.type
_entity.pdbx_description
1 polymer ?
#
loop_
_entity_poly.entity_id
_entity_poly.type
_entity_poly.pdbx_seq_one_letter_code
_entity_poly.pdbx_strand_id
1 'polypeptide(L)'
;MEARELGRVRVVGKAVPIRVYELLCRKGRLTEDWQRALVLYRRGLDLFNKRDFSGARDAFGEVLKVIPDDPPSKLYFNASSDYAQIPPDPQTWDGVFNLTAK
;
A
#
# COMPACT_ATOMS: atom_id res chain seq x y z
N MET A 1 -11.18 3.44 -16.14
CA MET A 1 -10.37 4.38 -15.33
C MET A 1 -9.13 3.63 -14.89
N GLU A 2 -8.05 4.34 -14.59
CA GLU A 2 -6.86 3.77 -13.96
C GLU A 2 -6.96 4.03 -12.45
N ALA A 3 -6.71 3.00 -11.65
CA ALA A 3 -6.85 3.06 -10.20
C ALA A 3 -5.83 2.14 -9.51
N ARG A 4 -5.54 2.40 -8.24
CA ARG A 4 -4.73 1.53 -7.39
C ARG A 4 -5.48 1.10 -6.15
N GLU A 5 -5.20 -0.10 -5.68
CA GLU A 5 -5.69 -0.58 -4.39
C GLU A 5 -4.91 0.14 -3.29
N LEU A 6 -5.60 0.79 -2.36
CA LEU A 6 -4.96 1.40 -1.20
C LEU A 6 -4.79 0.42 -0.06
N GLY A 7 -5.54 -0.68 -0.03
CA GLY A 7 -5.55 -1.66 1.04
C GLY A 7 -6.96 -2.05 1.42
N ARG A 8 -7.12 -2.60 2.62
CA ARG A 8 -8.40 -3.05 3.16
C ARG A 8 -8.76 -2.24 4.38
N VAL A 9 -10.03 -1.85 4.51
CA VAL A 9 -10.56 -1.16 5.68
C VAL A 9 -11.74 -1.96 6.23
N ARG A 10 -11.82 -2.06 7.56
CA ARG A 10 -12.98 -2.59 8.26
C ARG A 10 -13.87 -1.42 8.71
N VAL A 11 -15.07 -1.35 8.16
CA VAL A 11 -16.08 -0.38 8.64
C VAL A 11 -16.79 -0.92 9.86
N VAL A 12 -17.19 -0.01 10.76
CA VAL A 12 -17.95 -0.36 11.97
C VAL A 12 -19.19 -1.17 11.58
N GLY A 13 -19.38 -2.33 12.22
CA GLY A 13 -20.53 -3.21 11.99
C GLY A 13 -20.41 -4.20 10.83
N LYS A 14 -19.29 -4.26 10.09
CA LYS A 14 -19.05 -5.30 9.07
C LYS A 14 -17.85 -6.17 9.42
N ALA A 15 -18.05 -7.49 9.42
CA ALA A 15 -16.98 -8.47 9.66
C ALA A 15 -15.97 -8.53 8.51
N VAL A 16 -16.42 -8.34 7.27
CA VAL A 16 -15.58 -8.50 6.07
C VAL A 16 -14.89 -7.17 5.70
N PRO A 17 -13.56 -7.11 5.64
CA PRO A 17 -12.83 -5.92 5.18
C PRO A 17 -13.08 -5.63 3.70
N ILE A 18 -13.41 -4.39 3.38
CA ILE A 18 -13.61 -3.92 2.01
C ILE A 18 -12.30 -3.38 1.43
N ARG A 19 -12.09 -3.58 0.14
CA ARG A 19 -10.94 -3.00 -0.58
C ARG A 19 -11.22 -1.54 -0.89
N VAL A 20 -10.23 -0.70 -0.63
CA VAL A 20 -10.26 0.74 -0.95
C VAL A 20 -9.40 0.96 -2.18
N TYR A 21 -9.86 1.82 -3.08
CA TYR A 21 -9.14 2.19 -4.28
C TYR A 21 -9.04 3.70 -4.42
N GLU A 22 -7.92 4.17 -4.95
CA GLU A 22 -7.73 5.55 -5.40
C GLU A 22 -7.80 5.61 -6.92
N LEU A 23 -8.57 6.57 -7.43
CA LEU A 23 -8.62 6.89 -8.86
C LEU A 23 -7.42 7.74 -9.23
N LEU A 24 -6.63 7.29 -10.20
CA LEU A 24 -5.43 8.00 -10.64
C LEU A 24 -5.73 8.88 -11.86
N CYS A 25 -6.34 8.29 -12.90
CA CYS A 25 -6.68 9.02 -14.11
C CYS A 25 -7.71 8.28 -14.98
N ARG A 26 -8.07 8.88 -16.13
CA ARG A 26 -8.86 8.20 -17.16
C ARG A 26 -8.06 7.05 -17.77
N LYS A 27 -8.76 6.04 -18.30
CA LYS A 27 -8.12 4.86 -18.92
C LYS A 27 -7.12 5.30 -19.99
N GLY A 28 -5.91 4.74 -19.96
CA GLY A 28 -4.85 5.05 -20.93
C GLY A 28 -4.19 6.42 -20.77
N ARG A 29 -4.36 7.09 -19.62
CA ARG A 29 -3.74 8.40 -19.31
C ARG A 29 -2.66 8.33 -18.21
N LEU A 30 -2.18 7.14 -17.83
CA LEU A 30 -1.04 7.03 -16.92
C LEU A 30 0.23 7.45 -17.67
N THR A 31 1.09 8.19 -16.98
CA THR A 31 2.46 8.44 -17.46
C THR A 31 3.29 7.16 -17.32
N GLU A 32 4.41 7.08 -18.05
CA GLU A 32 5.34 5.94 -17.95
C GLU A 32 5.88 5.77 -16.52
N ASP A 33 6.17 6.87 -15.83
CA ASP A 33 6.59 6.86 -14.42
C ASP A 33 5.53 6.21 -13.53
N TRP A 34 4.26 6.59 -13.70
CA TRP A 34 3.17 5.99 -12.95
C TRP A 34 2.95 4.51 -13.28
N GLN A 35 3.14 4.10 -14.54
CA GLN A 35 3.08 2.69 -14.92
C GLN A 35 4.16 1.87 -14.21
N ARG A 36 5.40 2.36 -14.19
CA ARG A 36 6.52 1.72 -13.46
C ARG A 36 6.27 1.70 -11.95
N ALA A 37 5.86 2.83 -11.39
CA ALA A 37 5.53 2.97 -9.98
C ALA A 37 4.43 1.99 -9.54
N LEU A 38 3.38 1.79 -10.35
CA LEU A 38 2.29 0.88 -10.01
C LEU A 38 2.71 -0.59 -9.94
N VAL A 39 3.68 -1.02 -10.74
CA VAL A 39 4.23 -2.38 -10.66
C VAL A 39 4.95 -2.58 -9.33
N LEU A 40 5.81 -1.62 -8.95
CA LEU A 40 6.54 -1.64 -7.68
C LEU A 40 5.59 -1.54 -6.48
N TYR A 41 4.59 -0.67 -6.55
CA TYR A 41 3.60 -0.45 -5.52
C TYR A 41 2.78 -1.71 -5.24
N ARG A 42 2.30 -2.40 -6.29
CA ARG A 42 1.58 -3.68 -6.15
C ARG A 42 2.44 -4.76 -5.51
N ARG A 43 3.73 -4.82 -5.87
CA ARG A 43 4.69 -5.72 -5.22
C ARG A 43 4.85 -5.39 -3.74
N GLY A 44 4.99 -4.10 -3.38
CA GLY A 44 5.07 -3.67 -1.99
C GLY A 44 3.85 -4.08 -1.17
N LEU A 45 2.64 -3.91 -1.73
CA LEU A 45 1.39 -4.34 -1.10
C LEU A 45 1.32 -5.85 -0.87
N ASP A 46 1.73 -6.66 -1.84
CA ASP A 46 1.75 -8.12 -1.72
C ASP A 46 2.73 -8.57 -0.61
N LEU A 47 3.93 -7.99 -0.58
CA LEU A 47 4.93 -8.26 0.46
C LEU A 47 4.45 -7.83 1.84
N PHE A 48 3.84 -6.64 1.93
CA PHE A 48 3.27 -6.12 3.18
C PHE A 48 2.22 -7.08 3.74
N ASN A 49 1.29 -7.53 2.89
CA ASN A 49 0.24 -8.48 3.27
C ASN A 49 0.80 -9.85 3.68
N LYS A 50 1.95 -10.25 3.12
CA LYS A 50 2.68 -11.47 3.50
C LYS A 50 3.57 -11.30 4.74
N ARG A 51 3.58 -10.10 5.35
CA ARG A 51 4.42 -9.73 6.50
C ARG A 51 5.92 -9.71 6.20
N ASP A 52 6.30 -9.69 4.91
CA ASP A 52 7.66 -9.37 4.51
C ASP A 52 7.82 -7.84 4.51
N PHE A 53 7.92 -7.27 5.71
CA PHE A 53 7.97 -5.83 5.90
C PHE A 53 9.29 -5.22 5.40
N SER A 54 10.39 -5.98 5.42
CA SER A 54 11.65 -5.51 4.82
C SER A 54 11.50 -5.40 3.31
N GLY A 55 11.00 -6.45 2.65
CA GLY A 55 10.78 -6.42 1.20
C GLY A 55 9.73 -5.38 0.80
N ALA A 56 8.68 -5.20 1.61
CA ALA A 56 7.67 -4.17 1.39
C ALA A 56 8.28 -2.77 1.45
N ARG A 57 9.05 -2.47 2.50
CA ARG A 57 9.76 -1.20 2.67
C ARG A 57 10.62 -0.90 1.44
N ASP A 58 11.42 -1.85 0.97
CA ASP A 58 12.29 -1.65 -0.18
C ASP A 58 11.46 -1.34 -1.45
N ALA A 59 10.39 -2.10 -1.69
CA ALA A 59 9.51 -1.88 -2.84
C ALA A 59 8.85 -0.49 -2.82
N PHE A 60 8.33 -0.04 -1.67
CA PHE A 60 7.77 1.31 -1.54
C PHE A 60 8.84 2.40 -1.63
N GLY A 61 10.06 2.13 -1.16
CA GLY A 61 11.22 3.01 -1.36
C GLY A 61 11.51 3.22 -2.85
N GLU A 62 11.48 2.16 -3.67
CA GLU A 62 11.63 2.29 -5.12
C GLU A 62 10.48 3.08 -5.75
N VAL A 63 9.24 2.94 -5.26
CA VAL A 63 8.13 3.79 -5.72
C VAL A 63 8.44 5.26 -5.45
N LEU A 64 8.91 5.59 -4.24
CA LEU A 64 9.22 6.97 -3.84
C LEU A 64 10.43 7.56 -4.57
N LYS A 65 11.29 6.75 -5.20
CA LYS A 65 12.31 7.28 -6.12
C LYS A 65 11.71 7.77 -7.44
N VAL A 66 10.59 7.17 -7.87
CA VAL A 66 9.89 7.51 -9.12
C VAL A 66 8.83 8.57 -8.89
N ILE A 67 8.04 8.43 -7.83
CA ILE A 67 6.97 9.36 -7.41
C ILE A 67 7.23 9.79 -5.96
N PRO A 68 8.13 10.78 -5.72
CA PRO A 68 8.59 11.14 -4.38
C PRO A 68 7.51 11.57 -3.40
N ASP A 69 6.44 12.17 -3.91
CA ASP A 69 5.37 12.72 -3.09
C ASP A 69 4.13 11.84 -3.00
N ASP A 70 4.24 10.58 -3.41
CA ASP A 70 3.13 9.64 -3.36
C ASP A 70 2.68 9.31 -1.92
N PRO A 71 1.51 9.79 -1.46
CA PRO A 71 1.15 9.66 -0.04
C PRO A 71 0.95 8.20 0.42
N PRO A 72 0.25 7.32 -0.34
CA PRO A 72 0.14 5.91 0.01
C PRO A 72 1.48 5.18 0.08
N SER A 73 2.43 5.47 -0.81
CA SER A 73 3.77 4.86 -0.72
C SER A 73 4.55 5.34 0.51
N LYS A 74 4.47 6.62 0.88
CA LYS A 74 5.08 7.12 2.13
C LYS A 74 4.51 6.43 3.35
N LEU A 75 3.18 6.29 3.40
CA LEU A 75 2.47 5.63 4.49
C LEU A 75 2.91 4.16 4.63
N TYR A 76 2.92 3.41 3.54
CA TYR A 76 3.35 2.02 3.58
C TYR A 76 4.85 1.85 3.83
N PHE A 77 5.70 2.74 3.31
CA PHE A 77 7.13 2.73 3.60
C PHE A 77 7.41 2.88 5.10
N ASN A 78 6.74 3.84 5.74
CA ASN A 78 6.87 4.08 7.18
C ASN A 78 6.33 2.89 7.98
N ALA A 79 5.10 2.44 7.69
CA ALA A 79 4.50 1.29 8.37
C ALA A 79 5.35 0.02 8.24
N SER A 80 5.91 -0.23 7.05
CA SER A 80 6.82 -1.36 6.81
C SER A 80 8.12 -1.23 7.61
N SER A 81 8.65 -0.01 7.73
CA SER A 81 9.85 0.26 8.54
C SER A 81 9.58 -0.02 10.02
N ASP A 82 8.44 0.45 10.54
CA ASP A 82 8.04 0.23 11.93
C ASP A 82 7.79 -1.26 12.20
N TYR A 83 7.07 -1.95 11.32
CA TYR A 83 6.75 -3.37 11.48
C TYR A 83 7.94 -4.30 11.25
N ALA A 84 8.96 -3.87 10.52
CA ALA A 84 10.22 -4.61 10.44
C ALA A 84 10.99 -4.60 11.78
N GLN A 85 10.84 -3.52 12.57
CA GLN A 85 11.46 -3.41 13.89
C GLN A 85 10.60 -4.02 14.99
N ILE A 86 9.28 -3.77 14.93
CA ILE A 86 8.29 -4.24 15.91
C ILE A 86 7.16 -4.93 15.13
N PRO A 87 7.33 -6.22 14.79
CA PRO A 87 6.33 -6.94 14.01
C PRO A 87 4.99 -7.04 14.74
N PRO A 88 3.86 -6.85 14.05
CA PRO A 88 2.55 -7.06 14.65
C PRO A 88 2.31 -8.54 14.96
N ASP A 89 1.52 -8.82 15.99
CA ASP A 89 1.23 -10.18 16.44
C ASP A 89 0.51 -10.98 15.34
N PRO A 90 1.09 -12.13 14.90
CA PRO A 90 0.49 -13.00 13.90
C PRO A 90 -0.96 -13.41 14.17
N GLN A 91 -1.36 -13.52 15.44
CA GLN A 91 -2.68 -14.04 15.83
C GLN A 91 -3.78 -12.98 15.74
N THR A 92 -3.41 -11.70 15.85
CA THR A 92 -4.35 -10.58 15.90
C THR A 92 -4.25 -9.67 14.68
N TRP A 93 -3.14 -9.74 13.94
CA TRP A 93 -2.96 -8.98 12.72
C TRP A 93 -3.69 -9.62 11.55
N ASP A 94 -4.76 -8.98 11.13
CA ASP A 94 -5.65 -9.41 10.04
C ASP A 94 -5.30 -8.78 8.69
N GLY A 95 -4.13 -8.15 8.58
CA GLY A 95 -3.68 -7.44 7.38
C GLY A 95 -4.45 -6.15 7.10
N VAL A 96 -5.31 -5.70 8.01
CA VAL A 96 -6.06 -4.44 7.87
C VAL A 96 -5.23 -3.31 8.47
N PHE A 97 -4.51 -2.60 7.61
CA PHE A 97 -3.95 -1.31 7.98
C PHE A 97 -5.04 -0.24 7.81
N ASN A 98 -5.31 0.54 8.85
CA ASN A 98 -6.22 1.67 8.75
C ASN A 98 -5.55 2.78 7.91
N LEU A 99 -5.75 2.76 6.60
CA LEU A 99 -5.55 3.95 5.79
C LEU A 99 -6.60 4.97 6.16
N THR A 100 -6.29 5.78 7.16
CA THR A 100 -6.93 7.08 7.33
C THR A 100 -6.45 7.96 6.19
N ALA A 101 -7.16 7.91 5.06
CA ALA A 101 -7.12 9.00 4.10
C ALA A 101 -7.65 10.24 4.83
N LYS A 102 -6.80 11.24 5.00
CA LYS A 102 -7.22 12.59 5.37
C LYS A 102 -7.23 13.44 4.12
#